data_AF-A0A9W8LT38-F1
#
_entry.id   AF-A0A9W8LT38-F1
#
_cell.length_a   1.000
_cell.length_b   1.000
_cell.length_c   1.000
_cell.angle_alpha   90.00
_cell.angle_beta   90.00
_cell.angle_gamma   90.00
#
_symmetry.space_group_name_H-M   'P 1'
#
loop_
_entity.id
_entity.type
_entity.pdbx_description
1 polymer ?
#
loop_
_entity_poly.entity_id
_entity_poly.type
_entity_poly.pdbx_seq_one_letter_code
_entity_poly.pdbx_strand_id
1 'polypeptide(L)'
;MSASNTAGAGPSTALGKLPIPELDDTVARFTTAVRPLFGNDEFEACLDKMKDFVATQGPVLQERLRKRAAERENWLEEWWNEYAYFLNRASICFNVNYFFGFRDTPRQLRQAQLAAVLIESAMRFRDQLESGSLEVDNIRGKPMCMHQYQYMFGTCRHPGEKRDWTEVYSRVESRHVAVAYGGRFFTVQMPAGGDRKATVAQLER
;
A
#
# COMPACT_ATOMS: atom_id res chain seq x y z
N MET A 1 5.65 -21.45 1.79
CA MET A 1 5.03 -22.12 0.62
C MET A 1 4.63 -21.02 -0.35
N SER A 2 5.23 -21.03 -1.53
CA SER A 2 5.11 -19.98 -2.54
C SER A 2 3.74 -20.08 -3.24
N ALA A 3 2.79 -19.21 -2.87
CA ALA A 3 1.60 -19.00 -3.68
C ALA A 3 2.00 -18.30 -4.98
N SER A 4 1.75 -18.93 -6.12
CA SER A 4 2.07 -18.36 -7.44
C SER A 4 1.22 -17.11 -7.66
N ASN A 5 1.87 -15.96 -7.69
CA ASN A 5 1.22 -14.67 -7.81
C ASN A 5 1.00 -14.34 -9.30
N THR A 6 -0.19 -14.66 -9.81
CA THR A 6 -0.64 -14.23 -11.14
C THR A 6 -1.88 -13.36 -11.01
N ALA A 7 -1.68 -12.11 -10.61
CA ALA A 7 -2.56 -11.02 -10.98
C ALA A 7 -1.82 -10.20 -12.05
N GLY A 8 -2.45 -10.01 -13.21
CA GLY A 8 -1.85 -9.49 -14.42
C GLY A 8 -1.22 -8.11 -14.26
N ALA A 9 0.10 -8.09 -14.04
CA ALA A 9 1.02 -7.14 -14.62
C ALA A 9 2.30 -7.93 -14.92
N GLY A 10 2.66 -8.05 -16.19
CA GLY A 10 3.94 -8.67 -16.57
C GLY A 10 5.11 -8.01 -15.83
N PRO A 11 6.28 -8.67 -15.77
CA PRO A 11 7.44 -8.13 -15.05
C PRO A 11 7.70 -6.69 -15.49
N SER A 12 7.79 -5.79 -14.51
CA SER A 12 7.95 -4.35 -14.68
C SER A 12 9.35 -3.98 -15.17
N THR A 13 9.78 -4.56 -16.29
CA THR A 13 11.13 -4.35 -16.86
C THR A 13 11.39 -2.90 -17.26
N ALA A 14 10.35 -2.05 -17.32
CA ALA A 14 10.46 -0.62 -17.57
C ALA A 14 10.62 0.25 -16.30
N LEU A 15 10.37 -0.27 -15.09
CA LEU A 15 10.51 0.49 -13.85
C LEU A 15 11.89 0.27 -13.24
N GLY A 16 12.62 1.36 -12.99
CA GLY A 16 13.90 1.30 -12.30
C GLY A 16 13.75 0.91 -10.83
N LYS A 17 14.78 0.28 -10.25
CA LYS A 17 14.84 0.01 -8.81
C LYS A 17 14.83 1.31 -8.01
N LEU A 18 14.33 1.26 -6.77
CA LEU A 18 14.38 2.40 -5.86
C LEU A 18 15.85 2.78 -5.63
N PRO A 19 16.28 4.01 -5.99
CA PRO A 19 17.67 4.40 -5.86
C PRO A 19 18.07 4.55 -4.39
N ILE A 20 19.37 4.43 -4.13
CA ILE A 20 19.98 4.80 -2.85
C ILE A 20 20.63 6.18 -3.05
N PRO A 21 20.19 7.23 -2.35
CA PRO A 21 20.86 8.53 -2.38
C PRO A 21 22.29 8.43 -1.83
N GLU A 22 23.17 9.31 -2.29
CA GLU A 22 24.52 9.40 -1.72
C GLU A 22 24.48 9.83 -0.25
N LEU A 23 25.44 9.32 0.53
CA LEU A 23 25.49 9.53 1.97
C LEU A 23 25.61 11.02 2.31
N ASP A 24 26.55 11.71 1.65
CA ASP A 24 26.81 13.14 1.89
C ASP A 24 25.59 14.00 1.53
N ASP A 25 24.93 13.70 0.41
CA ASP A 25 23.70 14.38 0.00
C ASP A 25 22.57 14.16 1.01
N THR A 26 22.45 12.95 1.55
CA THR A 26 21.45 12.62 2.57
C THR A 26 21.71 13.39 3.85
N VAL A 27 22.96 13.44 4.31
CA VAL A 27 23.35 14.18 5.52
C VAL A 27 23.17 15.69 5.33
N ALA A 28 23.53 16.25 4.18
CA ALA A 28 23.34 17.67 3.89
C ALA A 28 21.85 18.07 3.86
N ARG A 29 20.99 17.23 3.29
CA ARG A 29 19.53 17.44 3.31
C ARG A 29 18.97 17.32 4.71
N PHE A 30 19.43 16.34 5.48
CA PHE A 30 19.04 16.14 6.87
C PHE A 30 19.38 17.38 7.72
N THR A 31 20.64 17.85 7.70
CA THR A 31 21.06 19.01 8.50
C THR A 31 20.30 20.27 8.12
N THR A 32 20.04 20.48 6.82
CA THR A 32 19.20 21.58 6.34
C THR A 32 17.77 21.49 6.90
N ALA A 33 17.16 20.30 6.86
CA ALA A 33 15.79 20.08 7.29
C ALA A 33 15.59 20.24 8.81
N VAL A 34 16.59 19.83 9.61
CA VAL A 34 16.48 19.88 11.09
C VAL A 34 16.95 21.20 11.69
N ARG A 35 17.67 22.05 10.95
CA ARG A 35 18.13 23.36 11.43
C ARG A 35 17.04 24.18 12.16
N PRO A 36 15.82 24.36 11.62
CA PRO A 36 14.80 25.17 12.30
C PRO A 36 14.23 24.52 13.57
N LEU A 37 14.58 23.27 13.87
CA LEU A 37 14.09 22.53 15.05
C LEU A 37 15.04 22.65 16.26
N PHE A 38 16.24 23.18 16.06
CA PHE A 38 17.29 23.22 17.09
C PHE A 38 17.72 24.64 17.45
N GLY A 39 18.13 24.82 18.71
CA GLY A 39 18.93 25.97 19.12
C GLY A 39 20.33 25.93 18.49
N ASN A 40 21.08 27.03 18.59
CA ASN A 40 22.42 27.11 17.99
C ASN A 40 23.36 26.02 18.51
N ASP A 41 23.50 25.89 19.84
CA ASP A 41 24.44 24.94 20.46
C ASP A 41 24.05 23.48 20.15
N GLU A 42 22.76 23.17 20.14
CA GLU A 42 22.25 21.84 19.78
C GLU A 42 22.51 21.51 18.31
N PHE A 43 22.38 22.50 17.42
CA PHE A 43 22.64 22.31 16.01
C PHE A 43 24.13 22.09 15.73
N GLU A 44 25.04 22.82 16.38
CA GLU A 44 26.48 22.58 16.26
C GLU A 44 26.83 21.16 16.72
N ALA A 45 26.29 20.72 17.87
CA ALA A 45 26.46 19.34 18.33
C ALA A 45 25.87 18.30 17.35
N CYS A 46 24.79 18.64 16.64
CA CYS A 46 24.23 17.79 15.58
C CYS A 46 25.17 17.72 14.37
N LEU A 47 25.75 18.84 13.93
CA LEU A 47 26.71 18.87 12.83
C LEU A 47 27.94 18.02 13.13
N ASP A 48 28.49 18.13 14.34
CA ASP A 48 29.64 17.33 14.78
C ASP A 48 29.34 15.83 14.73
N LYS A 49 28.16 15.41 15.22
CA LYS A 49 27.71 14.01 15.13
C LYS A 49 27.53 13.53 13.69
N MET A 50 26.99 14.37 12.81
CA MET A 50 26.81 14.03 11.40
C MET A 50 28.16 13.91 10.68
N LYS A 51 29.13 14.78 11.00
CA LYS A 51 30.49 14.69 10.49
C LYS A 51 31.19 13.41 10.95
N ASP A 52 31.09 13.08 12.23
CA ASP A 52 31.62 11.83 12.78
C ASP A 52 30.96 10.60 12.11
N PHE A 53 29.64 10.63 11.92
CA PHE A 53 28.91 9.56 11.24
C PHE A 53 29.41 9.33 9.81
N VAL A 54 29.59 10.39 9.02
CA VAL A 54 30.12 10.31 7.65
C VAL A 54 31.57 9.79 7.63
N ALA A 55 32.38 10.16 8.63
CA ALA A 55 33.76 9.71 8.72
C ALA A 55 33.92 8.26 9.21
N THR A 56 32.95 7.74 9.97
CA THR A 56 33.07 6.45 10.67
C THR A 56 32.07 5.40 10.17
N GLN A 57 30.88 5.35 10.75
CA GLN A 57 29.92 4.25 10.56
C GLN A 57 29.13 4.37 9.26
N GLY A 58 28.90 5.60 8.78
CA GLY A 58 28.08 5.91 7.61
C GLY A 58 28.51 5.14 6.35
N PRO A 59 29.78 5.16 5.93
CA PRO A 59 30.25 4.43 4.75
C PRO A 59 30.02 2.91 4.85
N VAL A 60 30.23 2.33 6.04
CA VAL A 60 30.01 0.89 6.28
C VAL A 60 28.53 0.54 6.16
N LEU A 61 27.64 1.38 6.70
CA LEU A 61 26.19 1.18 6.62
C LEU A 61 25.66 1.42 5.20
N GLN A 62 26.16 2.43 4.50
CA GLN A 62 25.82 2.73 3.10
C GLN A 62 26.19 1.56 2.19
N GLU A 63 27.35 0.95 2.39
CA GLU A 63 27.77 -0.23 1.61
C GLU A 63 26.90 -1.45 1.90
N ARG A 64 26.51 -1.68 3.16
CA ARG A 64 25.54 -2.73 3.50
C ARG A 64 24.17 -2.48 2.85
N LEU A 65 23.74 -1.23 2.78
CA LEU A 65 22.51 -0.83 2.11
C LEU A 65 22.58 -1.10 0.60
N ARG A 66 23.69 -0.76 -0.05
CA ARG A 66 23.94 -1.05 -1.48
C ARG A 66 23.91 -2.55 -1.77
N LYS A 67 24.57 -3.36 -0.93
CA LYS A 67 24.51 -4.83 -1.03
C LYS A 67 23.08 -5.35 -0.92
N ARG A 68 22.30 -4.87 0.06
CA ARG A 68 20.88 -5.21 0.19
C ARG A 68 20.08 -4.83 -1.06
N ALA A 69 20.32 -3.66 -1.64
CA ALA A 69 19.61 -3.23 -2.84
C ALA A 69 19.97 -4.03 -4.10
N ALA A 70 21.18 -4.60 -4.17
CA ALA A 70 21.54 -5.53 -5.24
C ALA A 70 20.75 -6.85 -5.13
N GLU A 71 20.50 -7.33 -3.91
CA GLU A 71 19.82 -8.60 -3.60
C GLU A 71 18.28 -8.53 -3.54
N ARG A 72 17.69 -7.35 -3.76
CA ARG A 72 16.25 -7.08 -3.62
C ARG A 72 15.72 -6.26 -4.80
N GLU A 73 14.45 -6.41 -5.13
CA GLU A 73 13.79 -5.55 -6.14
C GLU A 73 13.56 -4.13 -5.60
N ASN A 74 13.14 -4.04 -4.34
CA ASN A 74 13.05 -2.80 -3.59
C ASN A 74 13.69 -3.02 -2.21
N TRP A 75 14.75 -2.27 -1.92
CA TRP A 75 15.52 -2.43 -0.68
C TRP A 75 14.75 -2.00 0.58
N LEU A 76 13.73 -1.14 0.42
CA LEU A 76 13.01 -0.50 1.51
C LEU A 76 11.67 -1.18 1.83
N GLU A 77 11.03 -1.82 0.86
CA GLU A 77 9.65 -2.32 0.99
C GLU A 77 9.39 -3.16 2.25
N GLU A 78 10.20 -4.21 2.47
CA GLU A 78 10.08 -5.08 3.64
C GLU A 78 10.24 -4.30 4.95
N TRP A 79 11.26 -3.45 5.05
CA TRP A 79 11.52 -2.65 6.25
C TRP A 79 10.42 -1.63 6.50
N TRP A 80 9.92 -0.97 5.46
CA TRP A 80 8.84 -0.01 5.58
C TRP A 80 7.57 -0.69 6.12
N ASN A 81 7.19 -1.82 5.53
CA ASN A 81 6.01 -2.58 5.97
C ASN A 81 6.16 -3.06 7.42
N GLU A 82 7.34 -3.57 7.80
CA GLU A 82 7.58 -4.04 9.16
C GLU A 82 7.59 -2.90 10.19
N TYR A 83 8.46 -1.91 10.02
CA TYR A 83 8.70 -0.89 11.05
C TYR A 83 7.61 0.17 11.10
N ALA A 84 7.04 0.58 9.96
CA ALA A 84 6.01 1.62 9.95
C ALA A 84 4.62 1.07 10.35
N TYR A 85 4.32 -0.20 10.04
CA TYR A 85 2.97 -0.74 10.19
C TYR A 85 2.87 -2.00 11.03
N PHE A 86 3.58 -3.08 10.67
CA PHE A 86 3.29 -4.39 11.26
C PHE A 86 3.87 -4.60 12.65
N LEU A 87 4.89 -3.85 13.05
CA LEU A 87 5.42 -3.85 14.41
C LEU A 87 4.74 -2.80 15.29
N ASN A 88 4.06 -1.81 14.71
CA ASN A 88 3.36 -0.77 15.45
C ASN A 88 2.14 -1.38 16.17
N ARG A 89 2.08 -1.18 17.49
CA ARG A 89 1.02 -1.70 18.38
C ARG A 89 -0.07 -0.67 18.69
N ALA A 90 0.07 0.58 18.24
CA ALA A 90 -0.97 1.58 18.40
C ALA A 90 -2.23 1.19 17.60
N SER A 91 -3.41 1.58 18.09
CA SER A 91 -4.67 1.30 17.41
C SER A 91 -4.66 1.88 15.98
N ILE A 92 -4.90 1.02 14.99
CA ILE A 92 -4.94 1.44 13.58
C ILE A 92 -6.15 2.33 13.26
N CYS A 93 -7.22 2.27 14.06
CA CYS A 93 -8.46 3.01 13.80
C CYS A 93 -8.26 4.52 13.68
N PHE A 94 -7.34 5.08 14.47
CA PHE A 94 -7.06 6.52 14.49
C PHE A 94 -5.67 6.86 14.01
N ASN A 95 -4.67 6.02 14.30
CA ASN A 95 -3.26 6.38 14.09
C ASN A 95 -2.74 6.01 12.70
N VAL A 96 -3.47 5.19 11.93
CA VAL A 96 -2.97 4.61 10.68
C VAL A 96 -4.01 4.66 9.56
N ASN A 97 -5.24 4.23 9.82
CA ASN A 97 -6.27 4.15 8.79
C ASN A 97 -6.68 5.54 8.31
N TYR A 98 -6.80 5.68 6.98
CA TYR A 98 -7.31 6.87 6.32
C TYR A 98 -8.67 6.58 5.67
N PHE A 99 -9.41 7.64 5.34
CA PHE A 99 -10.70 7.53 4.65
C PHE A 99 -10.80 8.59 3.56
N PHE A 100 -11.65 8.32 2.57
CA PHE A 100 -12.04 9.27 1.54
C PHE A 100 -13.55 9.48 1.60
N GLY A 101 -13.99 10.72 1.43
CA GLY A 101 -15.38 11.04 1.14
C GLY A 101 -15.62 10.98 -0.36
N PHE A 102 -16.73 10.38 -0.78
CA PHE A 102 -17.22 10.54 -2.15
C PHE A 102 -17.99 11.85 -2.28
N ARG A 103 -17.99 12.44 -3.48
CA ARG A 103 -18.87 13.56 -3.78
C ARG A 103 -20.32 13.08 -3.81
N ASP A 104 -21.23 13.96 -3.41
CA ASP A 104 -22.66 13.66 -3.50
C ASP A 104 -23.08 13.40 -4.95
N THR A 105 -23.91 12.37 -5.13
CA THR A 105 -24.53 12.11 -6.42
C THR A 105 -25.70 13.08 -6.63
N PRO A 106 -25.85 13.67 -7.83
CA PRO A 106 -27.01 14.53 -8.12
C PRO A 106 -28.32 13.73 -8.17
N ARG A 107 -28.25 12.39 -8.25
CA ARG A 107 -29.42 11.51 -8.27
C ARG A 107 -29.78 11.07 -6.86
N GLN A 108 -31.05 11.25 -6.49
CA GLN A 108 -31.60 10.72 -5.24
C GLN A 108 -31.69 9.18 -5.33
N LEU A 109 -30.77 8.48 -4.65
CA LEU A 109 -30.73 7.03 -4.56
C LEU A 109 -31.05 6.58 -3.13
N ARG A 110 -31.74 5.44 -3.00
CA ARG A 110 -31.86 4.77 -1.71
C ARG A 110 -30.48 4.28 -1.27
N GLN A 111 -30.20 4.24 0.03
CA GLN A 111 -28.91 3.79 0.56
C GLN A 111 -28.52 2.38 0.08
N ALA A 112 -29.47 1.44 0.06
CA ALA A 112 -29.24 0.09 -0.47
C ALA A 112 -28.87 0.09 -1.96
N GLN A 113 -29.51 0.96 -2.75
CA GLN A 113 -29.21 1.11 -4.17
C GLN A 113 -27.81 1.70 -4.38
N LEU A 114 -27.43 2.71 -3.59
CA LEU A 114 -26.09 3.30 -3.64
C LEU A 114 -25.01 2.26 -3.27
N ALA A 115 -25.24 1.49 -2.20
CA ALA A 115 -24.34 0.40 -1.81
C ALA A 115 -24.19 -0.64 -2.92
N ALA A 116 -25.29 -1.04 -3.56
CA ALA A 116 -25.28 -1.96 -4.69
C ALA A 116 -24.47 -1.43 -5.90
N VAL A 117 -24.61 -0.14 -6.22
CA VAL A 117 -23.82 0.52 -7.28
C VAL A 117 -22.32 0.54 -6.94
N LEU A 118 -21.97 0.85 -5.68
CA LEU A 118 -20.57 0.86 -5.23
C LEU A 118 -19.95 -0.53 -5.29
N ILE A 119 -20.68 -1.56 -4.85
CA ILE A 119 -20.22 -2.96 -4.91
C ILE A 119 -20.02 -3.39 -6.37
N GLU A 120 -20.98 -3.13 -7.26
CA GLU A 120 -20.86 -3.49 -8.68
C GLU A 120 -19.66 -2.78 -9.33
N SER A 121 -19.50 -1.48 -9.06
CA SER A 121 -18.38 -0.68 -9.60
C SER A 121 -17.02 -1.21 -9.11
N ALA A 122 -16.92 -1.54 -7.81
CA ALA A 122 -15.71 -2.12 -7.23
C ALA A 122 -15.38 -3.49 -7.83
N MET A 123 -16.40 -4.33 -8.07
CA MET A 123 -16.20 -5.64 -8.72
C MET A 123 -15.79 -5.50 -10.18
N ARG A 124 -16.32 -4.52 -10.91
CA ARG A 124 -15.87 -4.21 -12.28
C ARG A 124 -14.40 -3.78 -12.31
N PHE A 125 -14.00 -2.94 -11.35
CA PHE A 125 -12.59 -2.53 -11.21
C PHE A 125 -11.69 -3.73 -10.91
N ARG A 126 -12.11 -4.62 -9.99
CA ARG A 126 -11.40 -5.88 -9.71
C ARG A 126 -11.25 -6.74 -10.97
N ASP A 127 -12.29 -6.88 -11.78
CA ASP A 127 -12.23 -7.62 -13.04
C ASP A 127 -11.21 -7.00 -14.02
N GLN A 128 -11.14 -5.66 -14.12
CA GLN A 128 -10.15 -4.98 -14.96
C GLN A 128 -8.72 -5.23 -14.48
N LEU A 129 -8.50 -5.15 -13.17
CA LEU A 129 -7.21 -5.41 -12.55
C LEU A 129 -6.75 -6.86 -12.79
N GLU A 130 -7.60 -7.84 -12.51
CA GLU A 130 -7.22 -9.26 -12.63
C GLU A 130 -7.07 -9.72 -14.09
N SER A 131 -7.84 -9.14 -15.01
CA SER A 131 -7.69 -9.38 -16.46
C SER A 131 -6.48 -8.67 -17.08
N GLY A 132 -5.82 -7.76 -16.34
CA GLY A 132 -4.73 -6.94 -16.87
C GLY A 132 -5.19 -5.87 -17.88
N SER A 133 -6.50 -5.58 -17.92
CA SER A 133 -7.08 -4.55 -18.82
C SER A 133 -7.16 -3.16 -18.17
N LEU A 134 -6.81 -3.05 -16.88
CA LEU A 134 -6.68 -1.77 -16.21
C LEU A 134 -5.53 -0.96 -16.83
N GLU A 135 -5.78 0.31 -17.14
CA GLU A 135 -4.76 1.22 -17.62
C GLU A 135 -3.66 1.42 -16.56
N VAL A 136 -2.40 1.50 -16.99
CA VAL A 136 -1.28 1.73 -16.07
C VAL A 136 -1.34 3.15 -15.54
N ASP A 137 -1.38 3.28 -14.22
CA ASP A 137 -1.35 4.58 -13.56
C ASP A 137 -0.11 5.38 -13.99
N ASN A 138 -0.30 6.68 -14.22
CA ASN A 138 0.73 7.54 -14.75
C ASN A 138 0.77 8.87 -14.01
N ILE A 139 1.98 9.34 -13.66
CA ILE A 139 2.21 10.67 -13.11
C ILE A 139 3.10 11.45 -14.08
N ARG A 140 2.55 12.51 -14.68
CA ARG A 140 3.27 13.43 -15.58
C ARG A 140 4.01 12.71 -16.72
N GLY A 141 3.35 11.76 -17.36
CA GLY A 141 3.89 10.96 -18.47
C GLY A 141 4.70 9.74 -18.04
N LYS A 142 4.96 9.52 -16.74
CA LYS A 142 5.75 8.38 -16.25
C LYS A 142 4.85 7.28 -15.68
N PRO A 143 5.00 6.01 -16.11
CA PRO A 143 4.24 4.90 -15.56
C PRO A 143 4.60 4.67 -14.10
N MET A 144 3.60 4.27 -13.31
CA MET A 144 3.72 3.96 -11.90
C MET A 144 3.74 2.45 -11.65
N CYS A 145 4.26 2.05 -10.50
CA CYS A 145 4.20 0.67 -10.05
C CYS A 145 2.76 0.29 -9.69
N MET A 146 2.22 -0.76 -10.31
CA MET A 146 0.87 -1.27 -10.04
C MET A 146 0.83 -2.33 -8.93
N HIS A 147 1.96 -2.63 -8.27
CA HIS A 147 2.08 -3.73 -7.29
C HIS A 147 1.12 -3.59 -6.11
N GLN A 148 0.78 -2.36 -5.69
CA GLN A 148 -0.09 -2.14 -4.53
C GLN A 148 -1.52 -2.64 -4.75
N TYR A 149 -1.99 -2.70 -6.00
CA TYR A 149 -3.35 -3.13 -6.31
C TYR A 149 -3.65 -4.58 -5.92
N GLN A 150 -2.64 -5.44 -5.81
CA GLN A 150 -2.83 -6.82 -5.37
C GLN A 150 -3.43 -6.91 -3.96
N TYR A 151 -3.25 -5.88 -3.13
CA TYR A 151 -3.72 -5.82 -1.75
C TYR A 151 -5.11 -5.16 -1.62
N MET A 152 -5.73 -4.74 -2.73
CA MET A 152 -6.99 -3.98 -2.71
C MET A 152 -8.21 -4.87 -2.46
N PHE A 153 -8.19 -6.11 -2.95
CA PHE A 153 -9.31 -7.06 -2.83
C PHE A 153 -8.87 -8.35 -2.17
N GLY A 154 -9.80 -9.03 -1.51
CA GLY A 154 -9.53 -10.33 -0.87
C GLY A 154 -8.37 -10.27 0.13
N THR A 155 -8.14 -9.12 0.77
CA THR A 155 -6.95 -8.90 1.60
C THR A 155 -7.37 -8.43 2.98
N CYS A 156 -6.76 -8.98 4.02
CA CYS A 156 -6.98 -8.55 5.40
C CYS A 156 -5.67 -8.52 6.18
N ARG A 157 -5.58 -7.61 7.17
CA ARG A 157 -4.52 -7.61 8.17
C ARG A 157 -4.93 -8.48 9.35
N HIS A 158 -4.07 -9.40 9.72
CA HIS A 158 -4.26 -10.30 10.85
C HIS A 158 -3.42 -9.83 12.04
N PRO A 159 -4.01 -9.79 13.24
CA PRO A 159 -3.30 -9.42 14.45
C PRO A 159 -2.36 -10.55 14.88
N GLY A 160 -1.12 -10.20 15.23
CA GLY A 160 -0.19 -11.10 15.88
C GLY A 160 0.38 -10.50 17.16
N GLU A 161 0.86 -11.35 18.07
CA GLU A 161 1.34 -10.91 19.39
C GLU A 161 2.49 -9.89 19.29
N LYS A 162 3.46 -10.17 18.42
CA LYS A 162 4.65 -9.33 18.22
C LYS A 162 4.64 -8.59 16.89
N ARG A 163 4.10 -9.22 15.85
CA ARG A 163 4.04 -8.68 14.49
C ARG A 163 2.71 -9.05 13.87
N ASP A 164 2.06 -8.10 13.23
CA ASP A 164 0.90 -8.38 12.38
C ASP A 164 1.37 -8.89 11.02
N TRP A 165 0.44 -9.39 10.22
CA TRP A 165 0.72 -9.73 8.83
C TRP A 165 -0.50 -9.47 7.95
N THR A 166 -0.29 -9.48 6.65
CA THR A 166 -1.35 -9.39 5.66
C THR A 166 -1.54 -10.76 5.03
N GLU A 167 -2.80 -11.17 4.87
CA GLU A 167 -3.17 -12.34 4.09
C GLU A 167 -3.95 -11.89 2.86
N VAL A 168 -3.61 -12.46 1.71
CA VAL A 168 -4.20 -12.15 0.40
C VAL A 168 -4.80 -13.44 -0.14
N TYR A 169 -6.09 -13.41 -0.42
CA TYR A 169 -6.88 -14.51 -0.94
C TYR A 169 -7.19 -14.29 -2.42
N SER A 170 -7.03 -15.33 -3.23
CA SER A 170 -7.39 -15.30 -4.64
C SER A 170 -8.90 -15.06 -4.84
N ARG A 171 -9.32 -14.74 -6.07
CA ARG A 171 -10.75 -14.66 -6.41
C ARG A 171 -11.50 -15.97 -6.23
N VAL A 172 -10.80 -17.09 -6.27
CA VAL A 172 -11.40 -18.40 -6.02
C VAL A 172 -11.72 -18.58 -4.54
N GLU A 173 -10.85 -18.10 -3.66
CA GLU A 173 -10.99 -18.20 -2.20
C GLU A 173 -11.93 -17.11 -1.64
N SER A 174 -11.85 -15.89 -2.17
CA SER A 174 -12.66 -14.73 -1.74
C SER A 174 -13.73 -14.36 -2.78
N ARG A 175 -14.86 -15.08 -2.75
CA ARG A 175 -16.02 -14.94 -3.66
C ARG A 175 -17.19 -14.13 -3.10
N HIS A 176 -17.00 -13.40 -2.01
CA HIS A 176 -18.08 -12.68 -1.36
C HIS A 176 -17.63 -11.26 -0.95
N VAL A 177 -18.61 -10.42 -0.66
CA VAL A 177 -18.41 -9.16 0.07
C VAL A 177 -19.01 -9.28 1.47
N ALA A 178 -18.32 -8.71 2.46
CA ALA A 178 -18.85 -8.58 3.81
C ALA A 178 -19.67 -7.30 3.93
N VAL A 179 -20.88 -7.39 4.49
CA VAL A 179 -21.78 -6.26 4.71
C VAL A 179 -22.05 -6.12 6.20
N ALA A 180 -21.78 -4.94 6.75
CA ALA A 180 -22.07 -4.61 8.13
C ALA A 180 -23.34 -3.76 8.23
N TYR A 181 -24.33 -4.21 9.01
CA TYR A 181 -25.58 -3.47 9.25
C TYR A 181 -26.10 -3.75 10.66
N GLY A 182 -26.40 -2.69 11.42
CA GLY A 182 -26.96 -2.81 12.78
C GLY A 182 -26.09 -3.62 13.75
N GLY A 183 -24.75 -3.52 13.63
CA GLY A 183 -23.80 -4.28 14.46
C GLY A 183 -23.66 -5.76 14.09
N ARG A 184 -24.24 -6.21 12.96
CA ARG A 184 -24.15 -7.58 12.46
C ARG A 184 -23.41 -7.60 11.13
N PHE A 185 -22.73 -8.71 10.87
CA PHE A 185 -22.00 -8.96 9.62
C PHE A 185 -22.71 -10.05 8.80
N PHE A 186 -22.85 -9.79 7.51
CA PHE A 186 -23.44 -10.68 6.53
C PHE A 186 -22.47 -10.89 5.37
N THR A 187 -22.63 -11.98 4.63
CA THR A 187 -21.88 -12.20 3.39
C THR A 187 -22.84 -12.20 2.21
N VAL A 188 -22.47 -11.47 1.15
CA VAL A 188 -23.19 -11.50 -0.13
C VAL A 188 -22.28 -12.20 -1.14
N GLN A 189 -22.74 -13.33 -1.67
CA GLN A 189 -21.98 -14.11 -2.64
C GLN A 189 -21.95 -13.38 -3.98
N MET A 190 -20.74 -13.20 -4.51
CA MET A 190 -20.53 -12.68 -5.86
C MET A 190 -20.51 -13.85 -6.84
N PRO A 191 -21.05 -13.68 -8.06
CA PRO A 191 -20.91 -14.69 -9.10
C PRO A 191 -19.45 -15.09 -9.32
N ALA A 192 -19.24 -16.40 -9.55
CA ALA A 192 -17.95 -16.88 -10.04
C ALA A 192 -17.62 -16.11 -11.34
N GLY A 193 -16.40 -15.60 -11.45
CA GLY A 193 -15.99 -14.66 -12.51
C GLY A 193 -16.22 -15.22 -13.92
N GLY A 194 -16.31 -14.32 -14.90
CA GLY A 194 -16.66 -14.62 -16.30
C GLY A 194 -17.79 -13.71 -16.79
N ASP A 195 -18.63 -14.21 -17.71
CA ASP A 195 -19.73 -13.44 -18.32
C ASP A 195 -20.89 -13.12 -17.37
N ARG A 196 -20.96 -13.78 -16.21
CA ARG A 196 -22.06 -13.59 -15.26
C ARG A 196 -21.66 -12.59 -14.18
N LYS A 197 -22.09 -11.34 -14.34
CA LYS A 197 -21.88 -10.27 -13.34
C LYS A 197 -23.13 -10.07 -12.49
N ALA A 198 -22.94 -9.74 -11.21
CA ALA A 198 -24.07 -9.33 -10.36
C ALA A 198 -24.57 -7.96 -10.83
N THR A 199 -25.85 -7.86 -11.13
CA THR A 199 -26.48 -6.59 -11.47
C THR A 199 -26.77 -5.78 -10.21
N VAL A 200 -26.83 -4.46 -10.33
CA VAL A 200 -27.25 -3.57 -9.22
C VAL A 200 -28.59 -4.01 -8.64
N ALA A 201 -29.56 -4.40 -9.47
CA ALA A 201 -30.88 -4.86 -9.02
C ALA A 201 -30.85 -6.23 -8.30
N GLN A 202 -29.81 -7.05 -8.49
CA GLN A 202 -29.61 -8.28 -7.71
C GLN A 202 -28.92 -8.00 -6.39
N LEU A 203 -27.99 -7.04 -6.35
CA LEU A 203 -27.29 -6.63 -5.13
C LEU A 203 -28.16 -5.79 -4.20
N GLU A 204 -29.11 -5.03 -4.75
CA GLU A 204 -30.04 -4.20 -3.98
C GLU A 204 -31.15 -5.01 -3.29
N ARG A 205 -31.50 -6.18 -3.84
CA ARG A 205 -32.58 -7.05 -3.33
C ARG A 205 -32.14 -7.84 -2.11
#